data_AF-A0A401MBJ7-F1
#
_entry.id   AF-A0A401MBJ7-F1
#
_cell.length_a   1.000
_cell.length_b   1.000
_cell.length_c   1.000
_cell.angle_alpha   90.00
_cell.angle_beta   90.00
_cell.angle_gamma   90.00
#
_symmetry.space_group_name_H-M   'P 1'
#
loop_
_entity.id
_entity.type
_entity.pdbx_description
1 polymer ?
#
loop_
_entity_poly.entity_id
_entity_poly.type
_entity_poly.pdbx_seq_one_letter_code
_entity_poly.pdbx_strand_id
1 'polypeptide(L)'
;MLPPPEHVARVRAFFAERGFEVDETQGLSLTLTGPRSAYAETFGEPVVTETGELPLGRLPHEIAQCIDAVVFPEPPGFGPTSY
;
A
#
# COMPACT_ATOMS: atom_id res chain seq x y z
N MET A 1 11.27 5.98 14.32
CA MET A 1 11.10 4.73 15.09
C MET A 1 10.78 3.63 14.09
N LEU A 2 11.34 2.43 14.24
CA LEU A 2 10.97 1.28 13.41
C LEU A 2 9.61 0.71 13.87
N PRO A 3 8.71 0.28 12.97
CA PRO A 3 7.47 -0.36 13.35
C PRO A 3 7.76 -1.66 14.12
N PRO A 4 6.94 -2.00 15.13
CA PRO A 4 7.03 -3.30 15.78
C PRO A 4 6.90 -4.42 14.74
N PRO A 5 7.71 -5.48 14.82
CA PRO A 5 7.65 -6.60 13.87
C PRO A 5 6.27 -7.29 13.88
N GLU A 6 5.55 -7.23 15.00
CA GLU A 6 4.17 -7.72 15.10
C GLU A 6 3.19 -6.93 14.21
N HIS A 7 3.38 -5.62 14.08
CA HIS A 7 2.55 -4.78 13.20
C HIS A 7 2.80 -5.14 11.74
N VAL A 8 4.06 -5.31 11.36
CA VAL A 8 4.47 -5.73 10.01
C VAL A 8 3.86 -7.10 9.68
N ALA A 9 3.95 -8.07 10.59
CA ALA A 9 3.39 -9.41 10.39
C ALA A 9 1.86 -9.39 10.22
N ARG A 10 1.14 -8.58 11.01
CA ARG A 10 -0.32 -8.44 10.89
C ARG A 10 -0.74 -7.80 9.57
N VAL A 11 -0.10 -6.70 9.20
CA VAL A 11 -0.34 -6.00 7.93
C VAL A 11 -0.11 -6.95 6.76
N ARG A 12 1.00 -7.69 6.81
CA ARG A 12 1.36 -8.68 5.80
C ARG A 12 0.33 -9.81 5.68
N ALA A 13 -0.10 -10.38 6.81
CA ALA A 13 -1.14 -11.42 6.82
C ALA A 13 -2.47 -10.90 6.26
N PHE A 14 -2.90 -9.70 6.67
CA PHE A 14 -4.15 -9.09 6.21
C PHE A 14 -4.19 -8.91 4.70
N PHE A 15 -3.11 -8.38 4.11
CA PHE A 15 -3.03 -8.19 2.66
C PHE A 15 -2.88 -9.53 1.93
N ALA A 16 -2.14 -10.49 2.48
CA ALA A 16 -2.04 -11.84 1.91
C ALA A 16 -3.41 -12.55 1.83
N GLU A 17 -4.23 -12.45 2.88
CA GLU A 17 -5.59 -13.02 2.90
C GLU A 17 -6.53 -12.37 1.87
N ARG A 18 -6.25 -11.11 1.50
CA ARG A 18 -7.00 -10.36 0.48
C ARG A 18 -6.50 -10.61 -0.94
N GLY A 19 -5.54 -11.52 -1.11
CA GLY A 19 -4.99 -11.89 -2.42
C GLY A 19 -3.90 -10.96 -2.94
N PHE A 20 -3.27 -10.17 -2.06
CA PHE A 20 -2.06 -9.42 -2.40
C PHE A 20 -0.82 -10.25 -2.10
N GLU A 21 0.18 -10.13 -2.97
CA GLU A 21 1.54 -10.53 -2.71
C GLU A 21 2.24 -9.40 -1.95
N VAL A 22 2.74 -9.71 -0.76
CA VAL A 22 3.45 -8.76 0.09
C VAL A 22 4.92 -9.15 0.15
N ASP A 23 5.76 -8.31 -0.42
CA ASP A 23 7.21 -8.47 -0.48
C ASP A 23 7.88 -8.20 0.87
N GLU A 24 9.20 -8.45 0.92
CA GLU A 24 10.00 -8.16 2.11
C GLU A 24 10.00 -6.66 2.43
N THR A 25 10.04 -6.35 3.73
CA THR A 25 10.08 -4.96 4.20
C THR A 25 11.40 -4.31 3.80
N GLN A 26 11.33 -3.26 2.98
CA GLN A 26 12.48 -2.42 2.67
C GLN A 26 12.48 -1.21 3.60
N GLY A 27 13.26 -1.31 4.69
CA GLY A 27 13.31 -0.28 5.72
C GLY A 27 12.02 -0.19 6.54
N LEU A 28 11.13 0.74 6.18
CA LEU A 28 9.82 0.94 6.81
C LEU A 28 8.65 0.68 5.84
N SER A 29 8.96 0.37 4.58
CA SER A 29 7.97 0.23 3.51
C SER A 29 7.83 -1.23 3.10
N LEU A 30 6.60 -1.63 2.78
CA LEU A 30 6.25 -2.93 2.22
C LEU A 30 5.79 -2.73 0.78
N THR A 31 6.27 -3.56 -0.13
CA THR A 31 5.74 -3.58 -1.49
C THR A 31 4.55 -4.52 -1.55
N LEU A 32 3.43 -4.00 -2.07
CA LEU A 32 2.19 -4.72 -2.26
C LEU A 32 1.94 -4.89 -3.76
N THR A 33 1.81 -6.12 -4.21
CA THR A 33 1.52 -6.47 -5.60
C THR A 33 0.21 -7.23 -5.64
N GLY A 34 -0.70 -6.91 -6.55
CA GLY A 34 -1.98 -7.60 -6.62
C GLY A 34 -2.87 -7.10 -7.74
N PRO A 35 -3.95 -7.84 -8.04
CA PRO A 35 -4.91 -7.44 -9.07
C PRO A 35 -5.68 -6.19 -8.64
N ARG A 36 -6.08 -5.35 -9.60
CA ARG A 36 -6.87 -4.13 -9.36
C ARG A 36 -8.16 -4.39 -8.56
N SER A 37 -8.78 -5.56 -8.75
CA SER A 37 -9.96 -5.97 -7.99
C SER A 37 -9.69 -6.04 -6.48
N ALA A 38 -8.56 -6.61 -6.05
CA ALA A 38 -8.20 -6.69 -4.64
C ALA A 38 -7.98 -5.30 -4.03
N TYR A 39 -7.39 -4.36 -4.80
CA TYR A 39 -7.26 -2.95 -4.42
C TYR A 39 -8.62 -2.28 -4.23
N ALA A 40 -9.55 -2.46 -5.18
CA ALA A 40 -10.89 -1.91 -5.09
C ALA A 40 -11.69 -2.49 -3.91
N GLU A 41 -11.52 -3.77 -3.59
CA GLU A 41 -12.19 -4.42 -2.45
C GLU A 41 -11.61 -3.98 -1.09
N THR A 42 -10.32 -3.66 -1.05
CA THR A 42 -9.60 -3.35 0.19
C THR A 42 -9.62 -1.86 0.52
N PHE A 43 -9.40 -1.01 -0.48
CA PHE A 43 -9.32 0.44 -0.30
C PHE A 43 -10.56 1.17 -0.84
N GLY A 44 -11.34 0.54 -1.73
CA GLY A 44 -12.44 1.18 -2.44
C GLY A 44 -12.00 1.81 -3.77
N GLU A 45 -12.95 2.05 -4.67
CA GLU A 45 -12.73 2.91 -5.83
C GLU A 45 -13.07 4.38 -5.51
N PRO A 46 -12.34 5.35 -6.10
CA PRO A 46 -11.22 5.18 -7.04
C PRO A 46 -9.86 4.92 -6.34
N VAL A 47 -9.09 4.02 -6.95
CA VAL A 47 -7.83 3.41 -6.45
C VAL A 47 -6.62 4.38 -6.45
N VAL A 48 -6.77 5.61 -6.94
CA VAL A 48 -5.66 6.59 -6.94
C VAL A 48 -6.25 7.98 -6.71
N THR A 49 -5.81 8.63 -5.64
CA THR A 49 -6.12 10.05 -5.39
C THR A 49 -5.14 10.94 -6.15
N GLU A 50 -5.42 12.25 -6.26
CA GLU A 50 -4.50 13.21 -6.89
C GLU A 50 -3.10 13.25 -6.23
N THR A 51 -2.96 12.78 -4.98
CA THR A 51 -1.67 12.67 -4.29
C THR A 51 -0.99 11.33 -4.47
N GLY A 52 -1.62 10.37 -5.15
CA GLY A 52 -1.12 9.00 -5.29
C GLY A 52 -1.29 8.16 -4.02
N GLU A 53 -2.05 8.63 -3.04
CA GLU A 53 -2.27 7.93 -1.76
C GLU A 53 -3.62 7.21 -1.72
N LEU A 54 -3.63 6.00 -1.20
CA LEU A 54 -4.82 5.17 -1.02
C LEU A 54 -5.49 5.45 0.33
N PRO A 55 -6.83 5.57 0.37
CA PRO A 55 -7.55 5.88 1.60
C PRO A 55 -7.51 4.70 2.59
N LEU A 56 -6.92 4.93 3.77
CA LEU A 56 -6.85 3.93 4.84
C LEU A 56 -8.17 3.78 5.62
N GLY A 57 -9.14 4.67 5.42
CA GLY A 57 -10.39 4.71 6.19
C GLY A 57 -11.30 3.49 6.02
N ARG A 58 -11.05 2.63 5.02
CA ARG A 58 -11.73 1.34 4.85
C ARG A 58 -11.01 0.16 5.50
N LEU A 59 -9.75 0.33 5.88
CA LEU A 59 -9.01 -0.71 6.57
C LEU A 59 -9.55 -0.86 7.99
N PRO A 60 -9.47 -2.07 8.58
CA PRO A 60 -9.71 -2.25 10.01
C PRO A 60 -8.86 -1.28 10.80
N HIS A 61 -9.41 -0.67 11.86
CA HIS A 61 -8.69 0.30 12.70
C HIS A 61 -7.34 -0.25 13.18
N GLU A 62 -7.31 -1.56 13.45
CA GLU A 62 -6.12 -2.28 13.90
C GLU A 62 -4.99 -2.31 12.87
N ILE A 63 -5.32 -2.28 11.59
CA ILE A 63 -4.39 -2.25 10.46
C ILE A 63 -4.06 -0.80 10.10
N ALA A 64 -5.07 0.08 10.07
CA ALA A 64 -4.89 1.50 9.78
C ALA A 64 -3.94 2.19 10.76
N GLN A 65 -3.96 1.85 12.06
CA GLN A 65 -3.01 2.39 13.03
C GLN A 65 -1.56 1.93 12.82
N CYS A 66 -1.36 0.85 12.05
CA CYS A 66 -0.04 0.29 11.79
C CYS A 66 0.61 0.87 10.53
N ILE A 67 -0.14 1.63 9.72
CA ILE A 67 0.26 2.10 8.41
C ILE A 67 0.06 3.62 8.37
N ASP A 68 1.12 4.36 8.02
CA ASP A 68 1.04 5.81 7.89
C ASP A 68 0.33 6.21 6.59
N ALA A 69 0.78 5.63 5.47
CA ALA A 69 0.18 5.82 4.15
C ALA A 69 0.40 4.58 3.26
N VAL A 70 -0.49 4.38 2.29
CA VAL A 70 -0.25 3.46 1.17
C VAL A 70 -0.16 4.33 -0.09
N VAL A 71 1.00 4.33 -0.73
CA VAL A 71 1.28 5.14 -1.91
C VAL A 71 1.36 4.27 -3.15
N PHE A 72 0.77 4.76 -4.23
CA PHE A 72 1.03 4.29 -5.59
C PHE A 72 2.00 5.28 -6.21
N PRO A 73 3.33 5.04 -6.14
CA PRO A 73 4.28 5.95 -6.75
C PRO A 73 3.99 6.02 -8.25
N GLU A 74 3.91 7.23 -8.78
CA GLU A 74 3.92 7.41 -10.23
C GLU A 74 5.18 6.75 -10.79
N PRO A 75 5.08 6.04 -11.93
CA PRO A 75 6.28 5.60 -12.61
C PRO A 75 7.18 6.82 -12.83
N PRO A 76 8.50 6.74 -12.56
CA PRO A 76 9.39 7.87 -12.75
C PRO A 76 9.21 8.36 -14.18
N GLY A 77 8.89 9.65 -14.36
CA GLY A 77 8.69 10.25 -15.66
C GLY A 77 9.94 10.08 -16.52
N PHE A 78 9.97 9.03 -17.33
CA PHE A 78 11.09 8.74 -18.21
C PHE A 78 10.85 9.46 -19.52
N GLY A 79 11.47 10.63 -19.67
CA GLY A 79 11.51 11.34 -20.93
C GLY A 79 12.40 12.58 -20.81
N PRO A 80 13.47 12.73 -21.62
CA PRO A 80 14.09 14.03 -21.75
C PRO A 80 13.03 14.98 -22.31
N THR A 81 12.72 16.03 -21.56
CA THR A 81 12.10 17.23 -22.09
C THR A 81 12.93 17.66 -23.30
N SER A 82 12.42 17.43 -24.52
CA SER A 82 13.05 17.93 -25.74
C SER A 82 13.27 19.43 -25.58
N TYR A 83 14.54 19.84 -25.63
CA TYR A 83 14.94 21.23 -25.78
C TYR A 83 15.10 21.54 -27.28
#